data_AF-A0A429XAP6-F1
#
_entry.id   AF-A0A429XAP6-F1
#
_cell.length_a   1.000
_cell.length_b   1.000
_cell.length_c   1.000
_cell.angle_alpha   90.00
_cell.angle_beta   90.00
_cell.angle_gamma   90.00
#
_symmetry.space_group_name_H-M   'P 1'
#
loop_
_entity.id
_entity.type
_entity.pdbx_description
1 polymer ?
#
loop_
_entity_poly.entity_id
_entity_poly.type
_entity_poly.pdbx_seq_one_letter_code
_entity_poly.pdbx_strand_id
1 'polypeptide(L)'
;MSSKKEFYLLVEAVRGSEGKRFLEVNTKIVLFEGGGMEEKLSFFYNAIDCRTFDIIQYNPVLDLVVDDEGLFVSGNPVFEFKNGIQIVGSFLVGRQVMTKEGLETVGFPSEKGFV
;
A
#
# COMPACT_ATOMS: atom_id res chain seq x y z
N MET A 1 9.87 -10.74 -22.86
CA MET A 1 9.15 -11.27 -21.68
C MET A 1 8.06 -10.29 -21.36
N SER A 2 6.79 -10.73 -21.31
CA SER A 2 5.69 -9.85 -20.90
C SER A 2 5.95 -9.43 -19.45
N SER A 3 6.13 -8.13 -19.23
CA SER A 3 6.29 -7.63 -17.87
C SER A 3 4.99 -7.90 -17.12
N LYS A 4 5.05 -8.62 -15.99
CA LYS A 4 3.87 -8.89 -15.18
C LYS A 4 3.34 -7.56 -14.67
N LYS A 5 2.23 -7.10 -15.25
CA LYS A 5 1.52 -5.91 -14.79
C LYS A 5 0.70 -6.26 -13.56
N GLU A 6 1.17 -5.78 -12.43
CA GLU A 6 0.50 -5.94 -11.15
C GLU A 6 -0.15 -4.61 -10.75
N PHE A 7 -1.22 -4.69 -9.96
CA PHE A 7 -1.84 -3.52 -9.37
C PHE A 7 -1.88 -3.61 -7.86
N TYR A 8 -1.74 -2.47 -7.20
CA TYR A 8 -1.95 -2.32 -5.77
C TYR A 8 -3.13 -1.38 -5.55
N LEU A 9 -3.85 -1.59 -4.45
CA LEU A 9 -4.85 -0.63 -3.99
C LEU A 9 -4.16 0.37 -3.08
N LEU A 10 -4.04 1.61 -3.53
CA LEU A 10 -3.64 2.73 -2.71
C LEU A 10 -4.87 3.22 -1.94
N VAL A 11 -4.76 3.27 -0.62
CA VAL A 11 -5.77 3.82 0.27
C VAL A 11 -5.21 5.09 0.88
N GLU A 12 -5.90 6.20 0.67
CA GLU A 12 -5.53 7.51 1.20
C GLU A 12 -6.62 7.98 2.15
N ALA A 13 -6.23 8.45 3.33
CA ALA A 13 -7.12 9.25 4.15
C ALA A 13 -6.76 10.73 4.04
N VAL A 14 -7.73 11.54 3.65
CA VAL A 14 -7.59 12.99 3.58
C VAL A 14 -8.55 13.64 4.57
N ARG A 15 -8.08 14.72 5.20
CA ARG A 15 -8.96 15.59 6.00
C ARG A 15 -9.89 16.31 5.03
N GLY A 16 -11.20 16.14 5.19
CA GLY A 16 -12.20 16.85 4.38
C GLY A 16 -12.05 18.38 4.48
N SER A 17 -12.37 19.08 3.39
CA SER A 17 -12.23 20.54 3.24
C SER A 17 -13.18 21.36 4.11
N GLU A 18 -14.24 20.75 4.65
CA GLU A 18 -15.23 21.42 5.49
C GLU A 18 -15.09 21.04 6.96
N GLY A 19 -14.36 21.87 7.71
CA GLY A 19 -14.49 22.04 9.16
C GLY A 19 -14.97 20.85 9.99
N LYS A 20 -14.03 19.95 10.32
CA LYS A 20 -14.06 19.00 11.46
C LYS A 20 -15.09 17.85 11.39
N ARG A 21 -14.63 16.66 11.01
CA ARG A 21 -14.73 15.37 11.76
C ARG A 21 -14.63 14.14 10.87
N PHE A 22 -14.78 14.28 9.56
CA PHE A 22 -14.86 13.13 8.66
C PHE A 22 -13.53 12.96 7.90
N LEU A 23 -13.03 11.73 7.95
CA LEU A 23 -11.98 11.27 7.06
C LEU A 23 -12.63 10.88 5.75
N GLU A 24 -12.18 11.49 4.66
CA GLU A 24 -12.52 11.00 3.33
C GLU A 24 -11.49 9.92 2.97
N VAL A 25 -11.99 8.71 2.74
CA VAL A 25 -11.17 7.57 2.32
C VAL A 25 -11.24 7.48 0.82
N ASN A 26 -10.12 7.78 0.17
CA ASN A 26 -9.96 7.63 -1.26
C ASN A 26 -9.24 6.32 -1.56
N THR A 27 -9.69 5.64 -2.62
CA THR A 27 -9.04 4.43 -3.10
C THR A 27 -8.66 4.58 -4.56
N LYS A 28 -7.42 4.22 -4.88
CA LYS A 28 -6.85 4.31 -6.24
C LYS A 28 -6.18 3.00 -6.60
N ILE A 29 -6.26 2.64 -7.88
CA ILE A 29 -5.48 1.54 -8.44
C ILE A 29 -4.17 2.13 -8.95
N VAL A 30 -3.05 1.68 -8.41
CA VAL A 30 -1.71 2.03 -8.88
C VAL A 30 -1.06 0.80 -9.52
N LEU A 31 -0.41 1.00 -10.67
CA LEU A 31 0.15 -0.09 -11.47
C LEU A 31 1.66 -0.18 -11.26
N PHE A 32 2.15 -1.40 -11.08
CA PHE A 32 3.56 -1.73 -11.13
C PHE A 32 3.82 -2.53 -12.42
N GLU A 33 4.63 -1.96 -13.32
CA GLU A 33 4.91 -2.55 -14.64
C GLU A 33 6.10 -3.52 -14.62
N GLY A 34 6.28 -4.24 -13.52
CA GLY A 34 7.35 -5.20 -13.29
C GLY A 34 8.75 -4.57 -13.22
N GLY A 35 9.73 -5.37 -12.82
CA GLY A 35 11.09 -4.92 -12.54
C GLY A 35 11.75 -5.82 -11.50
N GLY A 36 12.99 -5.48 -11.13
CA GLY A 36 13.66 -6.09 -9.99
C GLY A 36 13.19 -5.49 -8.66
N MET A 37 13.91 -5.83 -7.59
CA MET A 37 13.62 -5.32 -6.25
C MET A 37 13.74 -3.80 -6.20
N GLU A 38 14.76 -3.21 -6.84
CA GLU A 38 15.01 -1.76 -6.79
C GLU A 38 13.85 -0.94 -7.37
N GLU A 39 13.28 -1.38 -8.50
CA GLU A 39 12.11 -0.74 -9.10
C GLU A 39 10.86 -0.90 -8.24
N LYS A 40 10.72 -2.03 -7.54
CA LYS A 40 9.61 -2.28 -6.62
C LYS A 40 9.69 -1.43 -5.37
N LEU A 41 10.88 -1.29 -4.78
CA LEU A 41 11.13 -0.38 -3.66
C LEU A 41 10.84 1.07 -4.08
N SER A 42 11.34 1.48 -5.24
CA SER A 42 11.07 2.80 -5.82
C SER A 42 9.57 3.01 -6.06
N PHE A 43 8.85 1.99 -6.53
CA PHE A 43 7.40 2.04 -6.68
C PHE A 43 6.71 2.29 -5.33
N PHE A 44 7.09 1.57 -4.27
CA PHE A 44 6.51 1.78 -2.94
C PHE A 44 6.76 3.19 -2.43
N TYR A 45 8.01 3.68 -2.43
CA TYR A 45 8.33 5.04 -1.98
C TYR A 45 7.49 6.10 -2.69
N ASN A 46 7.35 6.00 -4.01
CA ASN A 46 6.61 6.97 -4.80
C ASN A 46 5.09 6.85 -4.64
N ALA A 47 4.57 5.63 -4.46
CA ALA A 47 3.13 5.41 -4.44
C ALA A 47 2.46 5.84 -3.13
N ILE A 48 3.18 5.79 -2.00
CA ILE A 48 2.69 6.30 -0.70
C ILE A 48 3.42 7.57 -0.23
N ASP A 49 4.26 8.17 -1.09
CA ASP A 49 5.03 9.40 -0.84
C ASP A 49 5.82 9.38 0.48
N CYS A 50 6.67 8.37 0.64
CA CYS A 50 7.46 8.16 1.86
C CYS A 50 8.97 8.01 1.58
N ARG A 51 9.77 8.14 2.64
CA ARG A 51 11.23 7.90 2.59
C ARG A 51 11.62 6.52 3.09
N THR A 52 10.90 6.02 4.07
CA THR A 52 11.00 4.67 4.60
C THR A 52 9.59 4.08 4.65
N PHE A 53 9.50 2.76 4.55
CA PHE A 53 8.23 2.07 4.66
C PHE A 53 8.42 0.78 5.44
N ASP A 54 7.34 0.35 6.08
CA ASP A 54 7.20 -0.97 6.65
C ASP A 54 6.18 -1.79 5.88
N ILE A 55 6.34 -3.12 5.96
CA ILE A 55 5.36 -4.07 5.44
C ILE A 55 4.73 -4.78 6.63
N ILE A 56 3.45 -4.51 6.85
CA ILE A 56 2.67 -5.09 7.94
C ILE A 56 1.78 -6.20 7.39
N GLN A 57 1.92 -7.39 7.93
CA GLN A 57 0.99 -8.49 7.66
C GLN A 57 -0.39 -8.15 8.26
N TYR A 58 -1.38 -7.87 7.41
CA TYR A 58 -2.76 -7.63 7.86
C TYR A 58 -3.47 -8.94 8.21
N ASN A 59 -3.30 -9.95 7.34
CA ASN A 59 -3.76 -11.32 7.53
C ASN A 59 -2.87 -12.27 6.72
N PRO A 60 -3.08 -13.60 6.72
CA PRO A 60 -2.23 -14.55 5.99
C PRO A 60 -2.20 -14.42 4.46
N VAL A 61 -2.97 -13.50 3.88
CA VAL A 61 -3.12 -13.29 2.43
C VAL A 61 -2.71 -11.88 2.02
N LEU A 62 -2.88 -10.88 2.89
CA LEU A 62 -2.72 -9.46 2.58
C LEU A 62 -1.64 -8.81 3.44
N ASP A 63 -0.83 -7.99 2.77
CA ASP A 63 0.12 -7.09 3.39
C ASP A 63 -0.28 -5.64 3.15
N LEU A 64 0.12 -4.80 4.07
CA LEU A 64 -0.02 -3.36 4.00
C LEU A 64 1.37 -2.74 3.95
N VAL A 65 1.67 -2.01 2.88
CA VAL A 65 2.89 -1.21 2.78
C VAL A 65 2.56 0.18 3.29
N VAL A 66 3.21 0.59 4.37
CA VAL A 66 2.88 1.80 5.13
C VAL A 66 4.12 2.67 5.28
N ASP A 67 3.91 3.98 5.39
CA ASP A 67 4.99 4.89 5.79
C ASP A 67 5.42 4.58 7.22
N ASP A 68 6.72 4.31 7.41
CA ASP A 68 7.34 4.07 8.73
C ASP A 68 7.54 5.40 9.49
N GLU A 69 7.62 6.52 8.78
CA GLU A 69 7.62 7.86 9.37
C GLU A 69 6.21 8.35 9.74
N GLY A 70 5.26 7.43 10.00
CA GLY A 70 3.89 7.65 10.48
C GLY A 70 3.80 8.32 11.84
N LEU A 71 4.57 9.40 12.03
CA LEU A 71 4.64 10.26 13.18
C LEU A 71 3.22 10.58 13.57
N PHE A 72 2.91 10.25 14.82
CA PHE A 72 1.73 10.64 15.58
C PHE A 72 1.68 12.17 15.74
N VAL A 73 1.72 12.91 14.63
CA VAL A 73 1.44 14.32 14.59
C VAL A 73 -0.05 14.46 14.85
N SER A 74 -0.38 15.19 15.91
CA SER A 74 -1.76 15.37 16.34
C SER A 74 -2.67 15.76 15.17
N GLY A 75 -3.71 14.95 14.97
CA GLY A 75 -4.76 15.15 13.97
C GLY A 75 -4.55 14.42 12.63
N ASN A 76 -3.46 13.70 12.42
CA ASN A 76 -3.36 12.87 11.21
C ASN A 76 -4.48 11.81 11.19
N PRO A 77 -5.04 11.51 10.00
CA PRO A 77 -5.98 10.41 9.86
C PRO A 77 -5.38 9.09 10.32
N VAL A 78 -6.15 8.33 11.10
CA VAL A 78 -5.75 6.99 11.54
C VAL A 78 -6.81 5.99 11.11
N PHE A 79 -6.39 4.96 10.40
CA PHE A 79 -7.18 3.76 10.16
C PHE A 79 -6.98 2.80 11.32
N GLU A 80 -8.06 2.46 12.02
CA GLU A 80 -8.06 1.43 13.05
C GLU A 80 -8.75 0.17 12.53
N PHE A 81 -7.99 -0.91 12.43
CA PHE A 81 -8.49 -2.20 11.98
C PHE A 81 -8.95 -3.05 13.17
N LYS A 82 -9.88 -3.97 12.92
CA LYS A 82 -10.44 -4.86 13.97
C LYS A 82 -9.39 -5.72 14.69
N ASN A 83 -8.23 -5.94 14.08
CA ASN A 83 -7.11 -6.68 14.65
C ASN A 83 -6.16 -5.79 15.48
N GLY A 84 -6.51 -4.53 15.72
CA GLY A 84 -5.72 -3.59 16.52
C GLY A 84 -4.60 -2.88 15.76
N ILE A 85 -4.43 -3.17 14.47
CA ILE A 85 -3.49 -2.42 13.62
C ILE A 85 -4.00 -0.99 13.47
N GLN A 86 -3.10 -0.03 13.65
CA GLN A 86 -3.35 1.38 13.42
C GLN A 86 -2.38 1.89 12.35
N ILE A 87 -2.93 2.48 11.28
CA ILE A 87 -2.14 3.03 10.17
C ILE A 87 -2.46 4.51 10.04
N VAL A 88 -1.41 5.33 10.02
CA VAL A 88 -1.51 6.77 9.83
C VAL A 88 -1.30 7.09 8.36
N GLY A 89 -2.14 7.95 7.79
CA GLY A 89 -1.96 8.42 6.41
C GLY A 89 -2.34 7.38 5.35
N SER A 90 -1.48 7.21 4.34
CA SER A 90 -1.77 6.40 3.15
C SER A 90 -1.03 5.06 3.21
N PHE A 91 -1.60 4.03 2.58
CA PHE A 91 -0.98 2.72 2.50
C PHE A 91 -1.35 1.98 1.21
N LEU A 92 -0.51 1.04 0.80
CA LEU A 92 -0.82 0.10 -0.28
C LEU A 92 -1.29 -1.22 0.27
N VAL A 93 -2.25 -1.84 -0.42
CA VAL A 93 -2.64 -3.23 -0.20
C VAL A 93 -1.98 -4.11 -1.25
N GLY A 94 -1.15 -5.04 -0.79
CA GLY A 94 -0.56 -6.11 -1.58
C GLY A 94 -1.01 -7.49 -1.12
N ARG A 95 -0.62 -8.52 -1.86
CA ARG A 95 -0.84 -9.93 -1.52
C ARG A 95 0.47 -10.63 -1.17
N GLN A 96 0.39 -11.58 -0.26
CA GLN A 96 1.50 -12.46 0.09
C GLN A 96 1.62 -13.59 -0.94
N VAL A 97 2.85 -13.83 -1.41
CA VAL A 97 3.19 -14.99 -2.24
C VAL A 97 4.45 -15.65 -1.69
N MET A 98 4.38 -16.97 -1.52
CA MET A 98 5.57 -17.77 -1.25
C MET A 98 6.36 -17.95 -2.55
N THR A 99 7.55 -17.37 -2.61
CA THR A 99 8.52 -17.55 -3.70
C THR A 99 9.64 -18.49 -3.24
N LYS A 100 10.65 -18.69 -4.10
CA LYS A 100 11.83 -19.47 -3.73
C LYS A 100 12.72 -18.74 -2.72
N GLU A 101 12.60 -17.42 -2.62
CA GLU A 101 13.41 -16.56 -1.77
C GLU A 101 12.74 -16.26 -0.43
N GLY A 102 11.43 -16.51 -0.33
CA GLY A 102 10.67 -16.40 0.90
C GLY A 102 9.25 -15.87 0.65
N LEU A 103 8.69 -15.23 1.66
CA LEU A 103 7.42 -14.54 1.53
C LEU A 103 7.65 -13.17 0.88
N GLU A 104 6.94 -12.90 -0.21
CA GLU A 104 7.01 -11.61 -0.91
C GLU A 104 5.63 -10.96 -0.98
N THR A 105 5.61 -9.64 -0.77
CA THR A 105 4.45 -8.79 -1.03
C THR A 105 4.40 -8.40 -2.50
N VAL A 106 3.42 -8.87 -3.26
CA VAL A 106 3.25 -8.57 -4.69
C VAL A 106 1.89 -7.91 -4.94
N GLY A 107 1.71 -7.29 -6.11
CA GLY A 107 0.42 -6.71 -6.47
C GLY A 107 -0.54 -7.79 -7.01
N PHE A 108 -1.80 -7.42 -7.15
CA PHE A 108 -2.83 -8.25 -7.76
C PHE A 108 -2.63 -8.33 -9.27
N PRO A 109 -2.93 -9.47 -9.90
CA PRO A 109 -2.82 -9.59 -11.35
C PRO A 109 -3.81 -8.64 -12.02
N SER A 110 -3.34 -7.78 -12.93
CA SER A 110 -4.25 -7.00 -13.78
C SER A 110 -4.70 -7.86 -14.97
N GLU A 111 -6.01 -8.01 -15.19
CA GLU A 111 -6.56 -8.78 -16.32
C GLU A 111 -6.19 -8.21 -17.70
N LYS A 112 -5.54 -7.04 -17.78
CA LYS A 112 -4.94 -6.50 -19.02
C LYS A 112 -3.61 -7.18 -19.42
N GLY A 113 -3.21 -8.25 -18.73
CA GLY A 113 -2.05 -9.08 -19.07
C GLY A 113 -2.35 -10.29 -19.97
N PHE A 114 -3.60 -10.51 -20.36
CA PHE A 114 -4.02 -11.55 -21.31
C PHE A 114 -4.76 -10.93 -22.51
N VAL A 115 -4.04 -10.26 -23.40
CA VAL A 115 -4.45 -10.08 -24.80
C VAL A 115 -3.23 -10.36 -25.68
#